data_AF-A0A061AUE3-F1
#
_entry.id   AF-A0A061AUE3-F1
#
_cell.length_a   1.000
_cell.length_b   1.000
_cell.length_c   1.000
_cell.angle_alpha   90.00
_cell.angle_beta   90.00
_cell.angle_gamma   90.00
#
_symmetry.space_group_name_H-M   'P 1'
#
loop_
_entity.id
_entity.type
_entity.pdbx_description
1 polymer ?
#
loop_
_entity_poly.entity_id
_entity_poly.type
_entity_poly.pdbx_seq_one_letter_code
_entity_poly.pdbx_strand_id
1 'polypeptide(L)'
;MADRLTQLQICLDQLVEQFCATLHYVDTHHTFAPLPDEEPARDLDPGAVQPPPAEEFKATINELSTDLILKSRQIIALIDSLPGAGVSQAEQVKKIVELQEELRHVQAQKVEAVRKKEDLLEWVNELVVEFSSDLIEAKKAKQ
;
A
#
# COMPACT_ATOMS: atom_id res chain seq x y z
N MET A 1 -9.75 1.70 -2.09
CA MET A 1 -8.47 0.98 -1.89
C MET A 1 -8.58 -0.39 -2.56
N ALA A 2 -8.37 -0.48 -3.88
CA ALA A 2 -8.29 -1.76 -4.61
C ALA A 2 -6.85 -2.32 -4.64
N ASP A 3 -5.90 -1.57 -4.09
CA ASP A 3 -4.47 -1.85 -4.13
C ASP A 3 -4.03 -3.06 -3.29
N ARG A 4 -4.89 -3.56 -2.38
CA ARG A 4 -4.58 -4.74 -1.55
C ARG A 4 -4.46 -6.03 -2.36
N LEU A 5 -5.28 -6.19 -3.41
CA LEU A 5 -5.19 -7.36 -4.29
C LEU A 5 -3.89 -7.33 -5.11
N THR A 6 -3.51 -6.15 -5.61
CA THR A 6 -2.24 -5.95 -6.31
C THR A 6 -1.05 -6.20 -5.38
N GLN A 7 -1.09 -5.69 -4.14
CA GLN A 7 -0.06 -5.97 -3.13
C GLN A 7 0.08 -7.47 -2.84
N LEU A 8 -1.03 -8.21 -2.79
CA LEU A 8 -1.02 -9.66 -2.60
C LEU A 8 -0.35 -10.37 -3.78
N GLN A 9 -0.66 -9.96 -5.02
CA GLN A 9 -0.01 -10.50 -6.21
C GLN A 9 1.51 -10.27 -6.18
N ILE A 10 1.94 -9.04 -5.89
CA ILE A 10 3.36 -8.68 -5.77
C ILE A 10 4.05 -9.51 -4.67
N CYS A 11 3.39 -9.71 -3.52
CA CYS A 11 3.97 -10.52 -2.44
C CYS A 11 4.10 -12.00 -2.83
N LEU A 12 3.16 -12.52 -3.62
CA LEU A 12 3.24 -13.88 -4.12
C LEU A 12 4.37 -14.05 -5.14
N ASP A 13 4.53 -13.09 -6.06
CA ASP A 13 5.63 -13.11 -7.04
C ASP A 13 6.99 -13.07 -6.33
N GLN A 14 7.14 -12.18 -5.35
CA GLN A 14 8.35 -12.12 -4.50
C GLN A 14 8.63 -13.43 -3.76
N LEU A 15 7.58 -14.12 -3.28
CA LEU A 15 7.74 -15.41 -2.60
C LEU A 15 8.30 -16.47 -3.55
N VAL A 16 7.80 -16.52 -4.78
CA VAL A 16 8.28 -17.45 -5.82
C VAL A 16 9.72 -17.15 -6.20
N GLU A 17 10.08 -15.87 -6.36
CA GLU A 17 11.46 -15.46 -6.60
C GLU A 17 12.40 -15.90 -5.46
N GLN A 18 11.97 -15.69 -4.20
CA GLN A 18 12.72 -16.12 -3.02
C GLN A 18 12.88 -17.64 -2.96
N PHE A 19 11.86 -18.42 -3.34
CA PHE A 19 11.99 -19.87 -3.44
C PHE A 19 13.07 -20.28 -4.45
N CYS A 20 13.03 -19.72 -5.65
CA CYS A 20 14.02 -20.01 -6.70
C CYS A 20 15.43 -19.59 -6.27
N ALA A 21 15.58 -18.40 -5.69
CA ALA A 21 16.87 -17.90 -5.19
C ALA A 21 17.43 -18.78 -4.06
N THR A 22 16.58 -19.21 -3.13
CA THR A 22 16.98 -20.08 -2.01
C THR A 22 17.43 -21.45 -2.50
N LEU A 23 16.68 -22.07 -3.42
CA LEU A 23 17.05 -23.35 -4.00
C LEU A 23 18.35 -23.24 -4.81
N HIS A 24 18.50 -22.16 -5.60
CA HIS A 24 19.73 -21.92 -6.35
C HIS A 24 20.95 -21.73 -5.43
N TYR A 25 20.79 -21.01 -4.33
CA TYR A 25 21.84 -20.83 -3.34
C TYR A 25 22.27 -22.16 -2.72
N VAL A 26 21.30 -22.99 -2.31
CA VAL A 26 21.58 -24.33 -1.76
C VAL A 26 22.32 -25.20 -2.79
N ASP A 27 21.86 -25.22 -4.03
CA ASP A 27 22.45 -26.03 -5.11
C ASP A 27 23.90 -25.64 -5.42
N THR A 28 24.18 -24.33 -5.45
CA THR A 28 25.50 -23.80 -5.86
C THR A 28 26.53 -23.67 -4.75
N HIS A 29 26.11 -23.56 -3.48
CA HIS A 29 26.99 -23.25 -2.35
C HIS A 29 27.08 -24.37 -1.31
N HIS A 30 26.43 -25.53 -1.53
CA HIS A 30 26.59 -26.67 -0.64
C HIS A 30 28.02 -27.24 -0.68
N THR A 31 28.53 -27.62 0.50
CA THR A 31 29.77 -28.39 0.62
C THR A 31 29.47 -29.89 0.54
N PHE A 32 30.40 -30.65 -0.05
CA PHE A 32 30.30 -32.11 -0.06
C PHE A 32 30.53 -32.67 1.35
N ALA A 33 29.62 -33.53 1.81
CA ALA A 33 29.82 -34.27 3.04
C ALA A 33 30.74 -35.47 2.75
N PRO A 34 31.91 -35.58 3.43
CA PRO A 34 32.79 -36.72 3.22
C PRO A 34 32.14 -38.02 3.74
N LEU A 35 32.28 -39.10 2.98
CA LEU A 35 31.91 -40.43 3.44
C LEU A 35 32.90 -40.91 4.53
N PRO A 36 32.50 -41.85 5.41
CA PRO A 36 33.30 -42.26 6.57
C PRO A 36 34.73 -42.75 6.27
N ASP A 37 35.03 -43.12 5.02
CA ASP A 37 36.31 -43.67 4.57
C ASP A 37 36.97 -42.89 3.41
N GLU A 38 36.45 -41.70 3.03
CA GLU A 38 37.04 -40.86 1.98
C GLU A 38 37.69 -39.59 2.54
N GLU A 39 38.89 -39.25 2.04
CA GLU A 39 39.50 -37.95 2.31
C GLU A 39 38.58 -36.81 1.81
N PRO A 40 38.49 -35.68 2.54
CA PRO A 40 37.65 -34.58 2.10
C PRO A 40 38.09 -34.14 0.70
N ALA A 41 37.16 -34.20 -0.26
CA ALA A 41 37.40 -33.86 -1.66
C ALA A 41 38.05 -32.47 -1.74
N ARG A 42 39.37 -32.46 -1.95
CA ARG A 42 40.13 -31.29 -2.34
C ARG A 42 40.14 -31.29 -3.86
N ASP A 43 39.96 -30.11 -4.42
CA ASP A 43 40.00 -29.80 -5.85
C ASP A 43 38.64 -29.89 -6.55
N LEU A 44 37.81 -28.88 -6.29
CA LEU A 44 36.81 -28.45 -7.26
C LEU A 44 37.51 -27.67 -8.39
N ASP A 45 37.01 -27.85 -9.62
CA ASP A 45 37.41 -27.18 -10.85
C ASP A 45 37.72 -25.68 -10.63
N PRO A 46 38.82 -25.09 -11.14
CA PRO A 46 39.18 -23.69 -10.90
C PRO A 46 38.14 -22.65 -11.33
N GLY A 47 37.12 -23.06 -12.09
CA GLY A 47 35.96 -22.25 -12.48
C GLY A 47 34.72 -22.42 -11.62
N ALA A 48 34.72 -23.35 -10.65
CA ALA A 48 33.58 -23.59 -9.75
C ALA A 48 33.54 -22.59 -8.60
N VAL A 49 32.33 -22.17 -8.21
CA VAL A 49 32.10 -21.32 -7.04
C VAL A 49 32.63 -22.07 -5.81
N GLN A 50 33.61 -21.50 -5.12
CA GLN A 50 34.08 -22.07 -3.86
C GLN A 50 32.95 -21.99 -2.84
N PRO A 51 32.54 -23.13 -2.23
CA PRO A 51 31.47 -23.11 -1.27
C PRO A 51 31.93 -22.35 0.00
N PRO A 52 31.04 -21.54 0.59
CA PRO A 52 31.34 -20.77 1.80
C PRO A 52 31.60 -21.70 3.00
N PRO A 53 32.23 -21.18 4.06
CA PRO A 53 32.36 -21.90 5.32
C PRO A 53 31.01 -22.45 5.81
N ALA A 54 31.01 -23.65 6.38
CA ALA A 54 29.76 -24.32 6.79
C ALA A 54 28.90 -23.50 7.79
N GLU A 55 29.55 -22.72 8.67
CA GLU A 55 28.87 -21.79 9.58
C GLU A 55 28.18 -20.64 8.83
N GLU A 56 28.85 -20.05 7.83
CA GLU A 56 28.28 -18.98 7.00
C GLU A 56 27.12 -19.51 6.16
N PHE A 57 27.29 -20.68 5.52
CA PHE A 57 26.22 -21.34 4.77
C PHE A 57 24.97 -21.57 5.64
N LYS A 58 25.16 -22.11 6.85
CA LYS A 58 24.06 -22.36 7.78
C LYS A 58 23.39 -21.07 8.26
N ALA A 59 24.17 -20.01 8.49
CA ALA A 59 23.65 -18.69 8.85
C ALA A 59 22.77 -18.13 7.72
N THR A 60 23.24 -18.19 6.46
CA THR A 60 22.48 -17.72 5.30
C THR A 60 21.20 -18.54 5.07
N ILE A 61 21.24 -19.86 5.25
CA ILE A 61 20.03 -20.70 5.15
C ILE A 61 19.00 -20.31 6.22
N ASN A 62 19.43 -20.00 7.44
CA ASN A 62 18.52 -19.56 8.50
C ASN A 62 17.91 -18.18 8.19
N GLU A 63 18.68 -17.26 7.61
CA GLU A 63 18.18 -15.95 7.16
C GLU A 63 17.13 -16.11 6.06
N LEU A 64 17.46 -16.83 4.99
CA LEU A 64 16.54 -17.10 3.87
C LEU A 64 15.25 -17.80 4.33
N SER A 65 15.37 -18.77 5.26
CA SER A 65 14.22 -19.46 5.84
C SER A 65 13.35 -18.51 6.68
N THR A 66 13.98 -17.60 7.43
CA THR A 66 13.26 -16.62 8.25
C THR A 66 12.50 -15.65 7.35
N ASP A 67 13.12 -15.15 6.29
CA ASP A 67 12.50 -14.26 5.33
C ASP A 67 11.27 -14.88 4.65
N LEU A 68 11.39 -16.16 4.26
CA LEU A 68 10.28 -16.91 3.67
C LEU A 68 9.09 -17.06 4.65
N ILE A 69 9.37 -17.31 5.93
CA ILE A 69 8.33 -17.39 6.98
C ILE A 69 7.66 -16.03 7.17
N LEU A 70 8.46 -14.95 7.22
CA LEU A 70 7.93 -13.59 7.39
C LEU A 70 7.07 -13.18 6.19
N LYS A 71 7.49 -13.49 4.96
CA LYS A 71 6.71 -13.26 3.74
C LYS A 71 5.41 -14.06 3.72
N SER A 72 5.45 -15.31 4.16
CA SER A 72 4.25 -16.14 4.29
C SER A 72 3.24 -15.53 5.28
N ARG A 73 3.71 -15.02 6.43
CA ARG A 73 2.86 -14.31 7.40
C ARG A 73 2.29 -13.01 6.82
N GLN A 74 3.12 -12.25 6.08
CA GLN A 74 2.68 -11.02 5.42
C GLN A 74 1.54 -11.30 4.42
N ILE A 75 1.65 -12.39 3.64
CA ILE A 75 0.61 -12.84 2.70
C ILE A 75 -0.69 -13.15 3.44
N ILE A 76 -0.63 -13.90 4.54
CA ILE A 76 -1.83 -14.22 5.34
C ILE A 76 -2.49 -12.94 5.87
N ALA A 77 -1.71 -12.01 6.44
CA ALA A 77 -2.24 -10.74 6.92
C ALA A 77 -2.86 -9.88 5.79
N LEU A 78 -2.31 -9.95 4.57
CA LEU A 78 -2.89 -9.29 3.40
C LEU A 78 -4.21 -9.93 2.99
N ILE A 79 -4.32 -11.26 3.03
CA ILE A 79 -5.56 -11.99 2.75
C ILE A 79 -6.65 -11.60 3.77
N ASP A 80 -6.30 -11.59 5.06
CA ASP A 80 -7.24 -11.23 6.14
C ASP A 80 -7.71 -9.77 6.06
N SER A 81 -6.91 -8.90 5.46
CA SER A 81 -7.24 -7.48 5.27
C SER A 81 -7.84 -7.15 3.89
N LEU A 82 -8.17 -8.17 3.07
CA LEU A 82 -8.81 -7.94 1.77
C LEU A 82 -10.19 -7.30 1.95
N PRO A 83 -10.44 -6.12 1.35
CA PRO A 83 -11.72 -5.43 1.49
C PRO A 83 -12.83 -6.25 0.83
N GLY A 84 -13.91 -6.50 1.56
CA GLY A 84 -15.04 -7.30 1.08
C GLY A 84 -14.82 -8.81 1.14
N ALA A 85 -13.72 -9.30 1.73
CA ALA A 85 -13.58 -10.71 2.07
C ALA A 85 -14.72 -11.14 3.02
N GLY A 86 -15.44 -12.21 2.66
CA GLY A 86 -16.57 -12.73 3.43
C GLY A 86 -17.91 -12.02 3.23
N VAL A 87 -17.99 -10.99 2.36
CA VAL A 87 -19.25 -10.29 2.04
C VAL A 87 -19.80 -10.80 0.71
N SER A 88 -21.11 -11.07 0.65
CA SER A 88 -21.74 -11.50 -0.61
C SER A 88 -21.83 -10.36 -1.63
N GLN A 89 -21.83 -10.70 -2.93
CA GLN A 89 -22.01 -9.71 -3.99
C GLN A 89 -23.32 -8.93 -3.85
N ALA A 90 -24.39 -9.59 -3.41
CA ALA A 90 -25.69 -8.95 -3.20
C ALA A 90 -25.63 -7.87 -2.11
N GLU A 91 -24.95 -8.14 -0.99
CA GLU A 91 -24.73 -7.16 0.08
C GLU A 91 -23.84 -6.00 -0.38
N GLN A 92 -22.79 -6.29 -1.15
CA GLN A 92 -21.92 -5.25 -1.71
C GLN A 92 -22.70 -4.32 -2.65
N VAL A 93 -23.52 -4.88 -3.56
CA VAL A 93 -24.37 -4.10 -4.47
C VAL A 93 -25.40 -3.29 -3.69
N LYS A 94 -26.06 -3.90 -2.69
CA LYS A 94 -27.00 -3.18 -1.82
C LYS A 94 -26.32 -1.98 -1.15
N LYS A 95 -25.11 -2.17 -0.62
CA LYS A 95 -24.35 -1.10 0.02
C LYS A 95 -23.98 0.02 -0.96
N ILE A 96 -23.67 -0.32 -2.21
CA ILE A 96 -23.41 0.68 -3.26
C ILE A 96 -24.66 1.53 -3.51
N VAL A 97 -25.83 0.91 -3.63
CA VAL A 97 -27.09 1.65 -3.86
C VAL A 97 -27.43 2.56 -2.68
N GLU A 98 -27.28 2.07 -1.44
CA GLU A 98 -27.48 2.88 -0.23
C GLU A 98 -26.55 4.10 -0.20
N LEU A 99 -25.25 3.90 -0.47
CA LEU A 99 -24.27 4.98 -0.50
C LEU A 99 -24.54 5.98 -1.64
N GLN A 100 -25.01 5.52 -2.81
CA GLN A 100 -25.39 6.40 -3.91
C GLN A 100 -26.54 7.34 -3.52
N GLU A 101 -27.54 6.81 -2.81
CA GLU A 101 -28.67 7.61 -2.35
C GLU A 101 -28.27 8.61 -1.26
N GLU A 102 -27.44 8.19 -0.31
CA GLU A 102 -26.86 9.07 0.70
C GLU A 102 -26.04 10.21 0.06
N LEU A 103 -25.22 9.89 -0.94
CA LEU A 103 -24.40 10.85 -1.67
C LEU A 103 -25.27 11.87 -2.43
N ARG A 104 -26.40 11.43 -3.00
CA ARG A 104 -27.40 12.31 -3.63
C ARG A 104 -27.99 13.30 -2.63
N HIS A 105 -28.35 12.85 -1.43
CA HIS A 105 -28.87 13.71 -0.37
C HIS A 105 -27.84 14.72 0.13
N VAL A 106 -26.61 14.27 0.42
CA VAL A 106 -25.52 15.14 0.89
C VAL A 106 -25.17 16.18 -0.17
N GLN A 107 -25.16 15.80 -1.45
CA GLN A 107 -24.90 16.73 -2.54
C GLN A 107 -26.00 17.81 -2.67
N ALA A 108 -27.27 17.44 -2.49
CA ALA A 108 -28.37 18.43 -2.50
C ALA A 108 -28.25 19.42 -1.34
N GLN A 109 -27.91 18.94 -0.14
CA GLN A 109 -27.66 19.80 1.01
C GLN A 109 -26.47 20.74 0.78
N LYS A 110 -25.39 20.23 0.16
CA LYS A 110 -24.23 21.04 -0.21
C LYS A 110 -24.61 22.16 -1.18
N VAL A 111 -25.42 21.88 -2.20
CA VAL A 111 -25.88 22.91 -3.16
C VAL A 111 -26.67 24.00 -2.45
N GLU A 112 -27.60 23.63 -1.58
CA GLU A 112 -28.40 24.60 -0.82
C GLU A 112 -27.54 25.43 0.14
N ALA A 113 -26.55 24.81 0.81
CA ALA A 113 -25.63 25.51 1.68
C ALA A 113 -24.73 26.50 0.91
N VAL A 114 -24.27 26.11 -0.29
CA VAL A 114 -23.49 27.00 -1.17
C VAL A 114 -24.34 28.18 -1.62
N ARG A 115 -25.60 27.95 -2.01
CA ARG A 115 -26.51 29.02 -2.40
C ARG A 115 -26.70 30.04 -1.27
N LYS A 116 -27.01 29.58 -0.04
CA LYS A 116 -27.13 30.49 1.12
C LYS A 116 -25.85 31.27 1.39
N LYS A 117 -24.68 30.64 1.20
CA LYS A 117 -23.39 31.30 1.34
C LYS A 117 -23.21 32.40 0.29
N GLU A 118 -23.63 32.16 -0.94
CA GLU A 118 -23.58 33.15 -2.02
C GLU A 118 -24.54 34.32 -1.76
N ASP A 119 -25.79 34.05 -1.39
CA ASP A 119 -26.78 35.08 -1.05
C ASP A 119 -26.28 35.99 0.09
N LEU A 120 -25.69 35.41 1.14
CA LEU A 120 -25.12 36.16 2.26
C LEU A 120 -23.88 36.96 1.85
N LEU A 121 -23.05 36.41 0.96
CA LEU A 121 -21.85 37.09 0.47
C LEU A 121 -22.23 38.33 -0.35
N GLU A 122 -23.24 38.21 -1.20
CA GLU A 122 -23.78 39.32 -2.00
C GLU A 122 -24.29 40.44 -1.09
N TRP A 123 -25.12 40.09 -0.10
CA TRP A 123 -25.65 41.05 0.87
C TRP A 123 -24.54 41.81 1.64
N VAL A 124 -23.51 41.10 2.11
CA VAL A 124 -22.38 41.75 2.79
C VAL A 124 -21.63 42.66 1.82
N ASN A 125 -21.45 42.24 0.56
CA ASN A 125 -20.75 43.04 -0.42
C ASN A 125 -21.51 44.35 -0.76
N GLU A 126 -22.84 44.30 -0.85
CA GLU A 126 -23.70 45.48 -1.02
C GLU A 126 -23.50 46.49 0.12
N LEU A 127 -23.56 46.02 1.38
CA LEU A 127 -23.32 46.86 2.56
C LEU A 127 -21.93 47.52 2.55
N VAL A 128 -20.90 46.79 2.12
CA VAL A 128 -19.53 47.31 2.02
C VAL A 128 -19.44 48.41 0.96
N VAL A 129 -20.13 48.25 -0.18
CA VAL A 129 -20.16 49.24 -1.27
C VAL A 129 -20.93 50.49 -0.85
N GLU A 130 -22.08 50.33 -0.20
CA GLU A 130 -22.89 51.44 0.34
C GLU A 130 -22.07 52.24 1.36
N PHE A 131 -21.49 51.57 2.36
CA PHE A 131 -20.67 52.23 3.38
C PHE A 131 -19.44 52.95 2.78
N SER A 132 -18.80 52.36 1.77
CA SER A 132 -17.68 52.98 1.07
C SER A 132 -18.11 54.23 0.31
N SER A 133 -19.30 54.21 -0.30
CA SER A 133 -19.86 55.35 -1.03
C SER A 133 -20.23 56.50 -0.09
N ASP A 134 -20.91 56.19 1.02
CA ASP A 134 -21.26 57.16 2.07
C ASP A 134 -20.01 57.84 2.64
N LEU A 135 -18.93 57.09 2.87
CA LEU A 135 -17.66 57.64 3.35
C LEU A 135 -17.04 58.61 2.35
N ILE A 136 -17.13 58.33 1.05
CA ILE A 136 -16.65 59.20 -0.03
C ILE A 136 -17.48 60.49 -0.08
N GLU A 137 -18.82 60.38 0.00
CA GLU A 137 -19.70 61.55 0.01
C GLU A 137 -19.50 62.43 1.24
N ALA A 138 -19.38 61.84 2.43
CA ALA A 138 -19.10 62.56 3.67
C ALA A 138 -17.74 63.28 3.64
N LYS A 139 -16.73 62.74 2.93
CA LYS A 139 -15.45 63.42 2.69
C LYS A 139 -15.60 64.60 1.72
N LYS A 140 -16.37 64.46 0.64
CA LYS A 140 -16.62 65.55 -0.32
C LYS A 140 -17.41 66.71 0.31
N ALA A 141 -18.37 66.42 1.18
CA ALA A 141 -19.18 67.45 1.84
C ALA A 141 -18.40 68.28 2.89
N LYS A 142 -17.21 67.84 3.30
CA LYS A 142 -16.32 68.56 4.23
C LYS A 142 -15.21 69.36 3.54
N GLN A 143 -15.14 69.32 2.22
CA GLN A 143 -14.12 70.00 1.39
C GLN A 143 -14.73 71.19 0.67
#